data_AF-A0A9X4KGC0-F1
#
_entry.id   AF-A0A9X4KGC0-F1
#
_cell.length_a   1.000
_cell.length_b   1.000
_cell.length_c   1.000
_cell.angle_alpha   90.00
_cell.angle_beta   90.00
_cell.angle_gamma   90.00
#
_symmetry.space_group_name_H-M   'P 1'
#
loop_
_entity.id
_entity.type
_entity.pdbx_description
1 polymer ?
#
loop_
_entity_poly.entity_id
_entity_poly.type
_entity_poly.pdbx_seq_one_letter_code
_entity_poly.pdbx_strand_id
1 'polypeptide(L)'
;MNEARKSSEDINERAIQLRQHAIRLQYTANSAAEMAALAVEMLMSSSDLMMNKSLTQASREAIKQAADSAEKASNAILEANELDVQVTQAFSNCNQIGVKLAEALCEVELTL
;
A
#
# COMPACT_ATOMS: atom_id res chain seq x y z
N MET A 1 26.07 -10.79 6.76
CA MET A 1 24.91 -10.60 7.66
C MET A 1 24.58 -9.12 7.90
N ASN A 2 25.52 -8.26 8.31
CA ASN A 2 25.24 -6.84 8.58
C ASN A 2 24.68 -6.05 7.37
N GLU A 3 25.20 -6.28 6.17
CA GLU A 3 24.70 -5.63 4.94
C GLU A 3 23.27 -6.09 4.59
N ALA A 4 23.00 -7.39 4.69
CA ALA A 4 21.67 -7.95 4.48
C ALA A 4 20.65 -7.41 5.49
N ARG A 5 21.05 -7.22 6.75
CA ARG A 5 20.21 -6.60 7.78
C ARG A 5 19.85 -5.16 7.44
N LYS A 6 20.85 -4.32 7.13
CA LYS A 6 20.61 -2.91 6.76
C LYS A 6 19.71 -2.79 5.53
N SER A 7 20.00 -3.59 4.50
CA SER A 7 19.18 -3.61 3.29
C SER A 7 17.74 -4.04 3.59
N SER A 8 17.53 -5.02 4.47
CA SER A 8 16.18 -5.42 4.89
C SER A 8 15.47 -4.31 5.67
N GLU A 9 16.16 -3.60 6.55
CA GLU A 9 15.60 -2.50 7.34
C GLU A 9 15.10 -1.37 6.42
N ASP A 10 15.92 -0.92 5.47
CA ASP A 10 15.58 0.16 4.53
C ASP A 10 14.40 -0.21 3.62
N ILE A 11 14.39 -1.44 3.07
CA ILE A 11 13.31 -1.90 2.17
C ILE A 11 11.99 -2.02 2.96
N ASN A 12 12.06 -2.54 4.18
CA ASN A 12 10.88 -2.70 5.03
C ASN A 12 10.29 -1.34 5.44
N GLU A 13 11.14 -0.35 5.75
CA GLU A 13 10.67 1.01 6.02
C GLU A 13 9.87 1.58 4.85
N ARG A 14 10.39 1.44 3.62
CA ARG A 14 9.69 1.90 2.40
C ARG A 14 8.37 1.18 2.19
N ALA A 15 8.32 -0.14 2.41
CA ALA A 15 7.08 -0.92 2.31
C ALA A 15 6.01 -0.42 3.30
N ILE A 16 6.41 -0.12 4.54
CA ILE A 16 5.52 0.45 5.56
C ILE A 16 4.99 1.82 5.13
N GLN A 17 5.86 2.70 4.63
CA GLN A 17 5.46 4.03 4.15
C GLN A 17 4.45 3.96 3.00
N LEU A 18 4.66 3.05 2.04
CA LEU A 18 3.74 2.82 0.93
C LEU A 18 2.38 2.31 1.41
N ARG A 19 2.35 1.36 2.35
CA ARG A 19 1.09 0.89 2.96
C ARG A 19 0.33 2.01 3.66
N GLN A 20 1.01 2.83 4.45
CA GLN A 20 0.38 3.98 5.10
C GLN A 20 -0.16 4.99 4.07
N HIS A 21 0.55 5.19 2.96
CA HIS A 21 0.06 6.03 1.87
C HIS A 21 -1.18 5.44 1.19
N ALA A 22 -1.18 4.14 0.89
CA ALA A 22 -2.33 3.45 0.33
C ALA A 22 -3.58 3.55 1.22
N ILE A 23 -3.42 3.41 2.55
CA ILE A 23 -4.51 3.58 3.52
C ILE A 23 -5.10 5.00 3.44
N ARG A 24 -4.26 6.04 3.36
CA ARG A 24 -4.74 7.43 3.21
C ARG A 24 -5.53 7.63 1.91
N LEU A 25 -5.05 7.04 0.81
CA LEU A 25 -5.75 7.10 -0.48
C LEU A 25 -7.08 6.34 -0.44
N GLN A 26 -7.14 5.19 0.24
CA GLN A 26 -8.37 4.45 0.46
C GLN A 26 -9.42 5.27 1.22
N TYR A 27 -9.04 5.97 2.30
CA TYR A 27 -9.95 6.87 3.01
C TYR A 27 -10.48 7.98 2.11
N THR A 28 -9.62 8.55 1.27
CA THR A 28 -10.00 9.58 0.29
C THR A 28 -11.00 9.02 -0.73
N ALA A 29 -10.76 7.81 -1.24
CA ALA A 29 -11.64 7.14 -2.17
C ALA A 29 -13.02 6.87 -1.57
N ASN A 30 -13.07 6.36 -0.33
CA ASN A 30 -14.31 6.07 0.38
C ASN A 30 -15.13 7.35 0.62
N SER A 31 -14.49 8.41 1.11
CA SER A 31 -15.17 9.69 1.34
C SER A 31 -15.74 10.29 0.05
N ALA A 32 -15.00 10.19 -1.06
CA ALA A 32 -15.48 10.63 -2.37
C ALA A 32 -16.67 9.77 -2.88
N ALA A 33 -16.64 8.46 -2.65
CA ALA A 33 -17.75 7.57 -3.00
C ALA A 33 -19.01 7.87 -2.17
N GLU A 34 -18.87 8.14 -0.87
CA GLU A 34 -19.96 8.55 0.01
C GLU A 34 -20.58 9.88 -0.44
N MET A 35 -19.76 10.88 -0.77
CA MET A 35 -20.23 12.16 -1.31
C MET A 35 -21.00 11.96 -2.63
N ALA A 36 -20.51 11.10 -3.52
CA ALA A 36 -21.20 10.77 -4.75
C ALA A 36 -22.57 10.12 -4.52
N ALA A 37 -22.65 9.18 -3.56
CA ALA A 37 -23.90 8.52 -3.19
C ALA A 37 -24.93 9.51 -2.63
N LEU A 38 -24.51 10.37 -1.69
CA LEU A 38 -25.37 11.43 -1.13
C LEU A 38 -25.87 12.40 -2.22
N ALA A 39 -25.01 12.79 -3.16
CA ALA A 39 -25.41 13.65 -4.27
C ALA A 39 -26.47 12.98 -5.17
N VAL A 40 -26.39 11.66 -5.38
CA VAL A 40 -27.40 10.90 -6.13
C VAL A 40 -28.73 10.84 -5.37
N GLU A 41 -28.71 10.63 -4.05
CA GLU A 41 -29.93 10.67 -3.22
C GLU A 41 -30.61 12.04 -3.27
N MET A 42 -29.83 13.12 -3.24
CA MET A 42 -30.34 14.49 -3.39
C MET A 42 -30.93 14.72 -4.79
N LEU A 43 -30.32 14.17 -5.84
CA LEU A 43 -30.85 14.24 -7.21
C LEU A 43 -32.21 13.55 -7.34
N MET A 44 -32.37 12.38 -6.70
CA MET A 44 -33.63 11.63 -6.75
C MET A 44 -34.77 12.32 -6.00
N SER A 45 -34.45 13.21 -5.06
CA SER A 45 -35.42 13.92 -4.22
C SER A 45 -35.68 15.37 -4.65
N SER A 46 -34.90 15.91 -5.60
CA SER A 46 -34.98 17.31 -6.04
C SER A 46 -35.74 17.48 -7.36
N SER A 47 -36.72 18.38 -7.36
CA SER A 47 -37.46 18.83 -8.55
C SER A 47 -36.87 20.11 -9.17
N ASP A 48 -35.83 20.70 -8.58
CA ASP A 48 -35.15 21.89 -9.09
C ASP A 48 -34.09 21.52 -10.15
N LEU A 49 -34.33 21.94 -11.40
CA LEU A 49 -33.47 21.71 -12.55
C LEU A 49 -32.05 22.30 -12.41
N MET A 50 -31.90 23.47 -11.77
CA MET A 50 -30.61 24.11 -11.58
C MET A 50 -29.80 23.41 -10.50
N MET A 51 -30.46 23.02 -9.41
CA MET A 51 -29.85 22.19 -8.35
C MET A 51 -29.46 20.80 -8.88
N ASN A 52 -30.28 20.21 -9.75
CA ASN A 52 -29.97 18.91 -10.35
C ASN A 52 -28.74 18.96 -11.26
N LYS A 53 -28.53 20.08 -11.98
CA LYS A 53 -27.33 20.25 -12.79
C LYS A 53 -26.06 20.32 -11.94
N SER A 54 -26.07 21.09 -10.84
CA SER A 54 -24.89 21.22 -9.97
C SER A 54 -24.59 19.91 -9.23
N LEU A 55 -25.61 19.23 -8.70
CA LEU A 55 -25.46 17.94 -8.02
C LEU A 55 -24.94 16.85 -8.97
N THR A 56 -25.41 16.83 -10.22
CA THR A 56 -24.90 15.89 -11.23
C THR A 56 -23.42 16.11 -11.52
N GLN A 57 -22.98 17.36 -11.62
CA GLN A 57 -21.57 17.68 -11.81
C GLN A 57 -20.73 17.27 -10.59
N ALA A 58 -21.16 17.65 -9.39
CA ALA A 58 -20.47 17.29 -8.15
C ALA A 58 -20.37 15.77 -7.97
N SER A 59 -21.44 15.02 -8.26
CA SER A 59 -21.44 13.55 -8.22
C SER A 59 -20.43 12.95 -9.20
N ARG A 60 -20.37 13.45 -10.44
CA ARG A 60 -19.38 12.97 -11.43
C ARG A 60 -17.94 13.25 -10.99
N GLU A 61 -17.66 14.44 -10.46
CA GLU A 61 -16.34 14.81 -9.96
C GLU A 61 -15.93 13.93 -8.77
N ALA A 62 -16.86 13.69 -7.83
CA ALA A 62 -16.65 12.81 -6.69
C ALA A 62 -16.40 11.34 -7.11
N ILE A 63 -17.17 10.81 -8.06
CA ILE A 63 -16.95 9.46 -8.63
C ILE A 63 -15.57 9.36 -9.27
N LYS A 64 -15.18 10.37 -10.06
CA LYS A 64 -13.86 10.40 -10.68
C LYS A 64 -12.75 10.41 -9.63
N GLN A 65 -12.88 11.25 -8.60
CA GLN A 65 -11.92 11.31 -7.51
C GLN A 65 -11.83 9.98 -6.75
N ALA A 66 -12.97 9.31 -6.53
CA ALA A 66 -13.00 8.00 -5.89
C ALA A 66 -12.25 6.95 -6.71
N ALA A 67 -12.53 6.89 -8.02
CA ALA A 67 -11.87 5.97 -8.94
C ALA A 67 -10.35 6.23 -9.02
N ASP A 68 -9.93 7.48 -9.24
CA ASP A 68 -8.53 7.87 -9.32
C ASP A 68 -7.78 7.55 -8.01
N SER A 69 -8.42 7.77 -6.86
CA SER A 69 -7.82 7.49 -5.54
C SER A 69 -7.73 5.99 -5.27
N ALA A 70 -8.74 5.21 -5.68
CA ALA A 70 -8.72 3.76 -5.56
C ALA A 70 -7.64 3.11 -6.44
N GLU A 71 -7.47 3.59 -7.67
CA GLU A 71 -6.40 3.12 -8.57
C GLU A 71 -5.02 3.40 -7.96
N LYS A 72 -4.78 4.64 -7.48
CA LYS A 72 -3.52 5.00 -6.82
C LYS A 72 -3.27 4.17 -5.56
N ALA A 73 -4.31 3.92 -4.77
CA ALA A 73 -4.20 3.09 -3.57
C ALA A 73 -3.79 1.66 -3.94
N SER A 74 -4.41 1.07 -4.98
CA SER A 74 -4.07 -0.27 -5.47
C SER A 74 -2.62 -0.34 -5.95
N ASN A 75 -2.16 0.65 -6.71
CA ASN A 75 -0.79 0.68 -7.21
C ASN A 75 0.24 0.79 -6.07
N ALA A 76 -0.05 1.61 -5.05
CA ALA A 76 0.80 1.71 -3.86
C ALA A 76 0.86 0.40 -3.05
N ILE A 77 -0.23 -0.37 -3.00
CA ILE A 77 -0.25 -1.71 -2.38
C ILE A 77 0.60 -2.69 -3.18
N LEU A 78 0.48 -2.68 -4.52
CA LEU A 78 1.28 -3.55 -5.39
C LEU A 78 2.78 -3.27 -5.20
N GLU A 79 3.18 -2.00 -5.20
CA GLU A 79 4.58 -1.62 -4.96
C GLU A 79 5.05 -2.04 -3.55
N ALA A 80 4.21 -1.87 -2.52
CA ALA A 80 4.54 -2.35 -1.17
C ALA A 80 4.77 -3.87 -1.12
N ASN A 81 3.92 -4.65 -1.81
CA ASN A 81 4.04 -6.10 -1.87
C ASN A 81 5.33 -6.54 -2.57
N GLU A 82 5.73 -5.86 -3.64
CA GLU A 82 7.01 -6.12 -4.32
C GLU A 82 8.20 -5.88 -3.39
N LEU A 83 8.14 -4.85 -2.54
CA LEU A 83 9.16 -4.61 -1.53
C LEU A 83 9.15 -5.67 -0.43
N ASP A 84 7.99 -6.16 0.01
CA ASP A 84 7.91 -7.25 1.00
C ASP A 84 8.57 -8.55 0.49
N VAL A 85 8.44 -8.84 -0.81
CA VAL A 85 9.14 -9.97 -1.45
C VAL A 85 10.65 -9.79 -1.34
N GLN A 86 11.15 -8.58 -1.58
CA GLN A 86 12.58 -8.27 -1.46
C GLN A 86 13.08 -8.37 -0.01
N VAL A 87 12.30 -7.90 0.97
CA VAL A 87 12.60 -8.07 2.41
C VAL A 87 12.69 -9.55 2.75
N THR A 88 11.72 -10.35 2.30
CA THR A 88 11.70 -11.79 2.53
C THR A 88 12.95 -12.47 1.94
N GLN A 89 13.36 -12.08 0.74
CA GLN A 89 14.58 -12.60 0.12
C GLN A 89 15.84 -12.22 0.91
N ALA A 90 15.92 -10.98 1.42
CA ALA A 90 17.03 -10.53 2.24
C ALA A 90 17.17 -11.36 3.53
N PHE A 91 16.05 -11.65 4.21
CA PHE A 91 16.04 -12.52 5.39
C PHE A 91 16.43 -13.97 5.05
N SER A 92 15.93 -14.51 3.93
CA SER A 92 16.29 -15.85 3.45
C SER A 92 17.80 -15.97 3.22
N ASN A 93 18.40 -14.98 2.54
CA ASN A 93 19.84 -14.93 2.31
C ASN A 93 20.62 -14.82 3.64
N CYS A 94 20.12 -14.04 4.59
CA CYS A 94 20.72 -13.90 5.91
C CYS A 94 20.71 -15.24 6.67
N ASN A 95 19.61 -15.98 6.61
CA ASN A 95 19.50 -17.32 7.21
C ASN A 95 20.50 -18.30 6.58
N GLN A 96 20.60 -18.35 5.26
CA GLN A 96 21.56 -19.22 4.57
C GLN A 96 23.02 -18.93 4.97
N ILE A 97 23.39 -17.66 5.10
CA ILE A 97 24.72 -17.26 5.57
C ILE A 97 24.92 -17.69 7.04
N GLY A 98 23.89 -17.53 7.87
CA GLY A 98 23.93 -17.94 9.28
C GLY A 98 24.17 -19.43 9.46
N VAL A 99 23.47 -20.26 8.67
CA VAL A 99 23.66 -21.72 8.66
C VAL A 99 25.10 -22.08 8.29
N LYS A 100 25.63 -21.52 7.18
CA LYS A 100 27.02 -21.77 6.75
C LYS A 100 28.06 -21.34 7.78
N LEU A 101 27.82 -20.22 8.46
CA LEU A 101 28.72 -19.74 9.52
C LEU A 101 28.71 -20.69 10.72
N ALA A 102 27.53 -21.20 11.11
CA ALA A 102 27.40 -22.16 12.19
C ALA A 102 28.10 -23.49 11.85
N GLU A 103 27.92 -24.00 10.63
CA GLU A 103 28.62 -25.19 10.13
C GLU A 103 30.14 -25.01 10.22
N ALA A 104 30.67 -23.88 9.73
CA ALA A 104 32.11 -23.60 9.78
C ALA A 104 32.64 -23.50 11.22
N LEU A 105 31.87 -22.94 12.15
CA LEU A 105 32.26 -22.88 13.57
C LEU A 105 32.34 -24.27 14.20
N CYS A 106 31.36 -25.15 13.92
CA CYS A 106 31.39 -26.53 14.39
C CYS A 106 32.60 -27.30 13.83
N GLU A 107 32.96 -27.10 12.56
CA GLU A 107 34.16 -27.70 11.98
C GLU A 107 35.44 -27.26 12.70
N VAL A 108 35.56 -25.96 13.04
CA VAL A 108 36.70 -25.44 13.80
C VAL A 108 36.76 -26.07 15.20
N GLU A 109 35.63 -26.15 15.92
CA GLU A 109 35.56 -26.78 17.25
C GLU A 109 35.97 -28.25 17.26
N LEU A 110 35.68 -29.00 16.19
CA LEU A 110 36.06 -30.41 16.07
C LEU A 110 37.54 -30.63 15.71
N THR A 111 38.23 -29.58 15.26
CA THR A 111 39.65 -29.62 14.86
C THR A 111 40.63 -29.12 15.94
N LEU A 112 40.11 -28.57 17.04
CA LEU A 112 40.87 -28.11 18.22
C LEU A 112 40.91 -29.19 19.31
#